data_AF-A0A8C9QX03-F1
#
_entry.id   AF-A0A8C9QX03-F1
#
_cell.length_a   1.000
_cell.length_b   1.000
_cell.length_c   1.000
_cell.angle_alpha   90.00
_cell.angle_beta   90.00
_cell.angle_gamma   90.00
#
_symmetry.space_group_name_H-M   'P 1'
#
loop_
_entity.id
_entity.type
_entity.pdbx_description
1 polymer ?
#
loop_
_entity_poly.entity_id
_entity_poly.type
_entity_poly.pdbx_seq_one_letter_code
_entity_poly.pdbx_strand_id
1 'polypeptide(L)'
;MALISSQAETEVQQKDGGEEDDRSVTNSYSGSGEDSLDSLLNQRCPLTPSLSPRKRTTSQSKTEPPLLRTNKRTIYTAGRPPWYNVTGTTFKEAFVIGLCGGSASGKTTVANKIIEALDVPWVVLLSMDSFYKVLSKEEQELAARNEYNFDHPDAFDFELLVIVLRKLKKGKSVKVPVYDFTTHSRRKEWKTVYGANVVIFEGILAFANKELLKLLDMKVFVDTDSDIRLVRRLKRDISERGRDIAGVIKQYNKFVKPSFEQYIEPTVQVADIVVPRGGENFVALDLIVQHVHSQLEKREITVRSALASAHQGQPLPTTLSVMESTPQVRGMHTIIRNKDTNRDEFIFYSKRLMRLLIEHALSFLPLKPVLVETPQGTIYEGRRLSGKRITGVSILRAGETMEQALMAVCKDIRLGKILIQTNHDTGEPELHYLRLPKDISEDYVILMDSTVSTGAAALMAVRVLLDHDVQEDKIFLLSLLMAEMGVHSVAYAFPKVRIITTAVDKKVNDEFHIIPGIGNFGDRYFGTDAPSDWYESDEGMDY
;
A
#
# COMPACT_ATOMS: atom_id res chain seq x y z
N MET A 1 0.20 -2.42 -58.55
CA MET A 1 -0.23 -1.17 -59.21
C MET A 1 -0.65 -0.24 -58.08
N ALA A 2 -0.07 0.95 -57.85
CA ALA A 2 0.38 2.00 -58.77
C ALA A 2 -0.82 2.73 -59.45
N LEU A 3 -0.90 4.06 -59.50
CA LEU A 3 0.02 5.11 -59.01
C LEU A 3 -0.71 6.49 -58.95
N ILE A 4 0.01 7.56 -58.57
CA ILE A 4 -0.28 9.01 -58.74
C ILE A 4 -1.41 9.61 -57.86
N SER A 5 -1.32 10.75 -57.12
CA SER A 5 -0.26 11.70 -56.66
C SER A 5 -0.36 13.17 -57.12
N SER A 6 -0.46 14.09 -56.14
CA SER A 6 0.00 15.49 -56.17
C SER A 6 0.17 15.96 -54.70
N GLN A 7 1.30 16.45 -54.17
CA GLN A 7 2.19 17.58 -54.55
C GLN A 7 1.55 18.97 -54.30
N ALA A 8 2.26 19.97 -53.73
CA ALA A 8 3.60 20.03 -53.12
C ALA A 8 3.74 21.25 -52.16
N GLU A 9 4.98 21.75 -51.97
CA GLU A 9 5.40 22.95 -51.20
C GLU A 9 5.39 22.77 -49.66
N THR A 10 6.51 22.70 -48.91
CA THR A 10 7.95 23.04 -49.06
C THR A 10 8.33 24.49 -48.77
N GLU A 11 9.02 24.70 -47.64
CA GLU A 11 10.05 25.75 -47.50
C GLU A 11 11.16 25.31 -46.52
N VAL A 12 12.37 25.83 -46.67
CA VAL A 12 13.60 25.41 -45.95
C VAL A 12 14.51 26.61 -45.73
N GLN A 13 15.10 26.74 -44.54
CA GLN A 13 16.38 27.45 -44.35
C GLN A 13 17.22 26.88 -43.20
N GLN A 14 18.50 27.26 -43.14
CA GLN A 14 19.62 26.47 -42.59
C GLN A 14 20.79 27.41 -42.17
N LYS A 15 21.91 26.85 -41.67
CA LYS A 15 23.26 27.47 -41.44
C LYS A 15 23.41 28.29 -40.14
N ASP A 16 24.57 28.44 -39.48
CA ASP A 16 25.95 27.88 -39.50
C ASP A 16 26.55 28.06 -38.05
N GLY A 17 27.75 27.64 -37.62
CA GLY A 17 28.84 26.81 -38.19
C GLY A 17 30.23 27.12 -37.57
N GLY A 18 31.02 26.10 -37.20
CA GLY A 18 32.47 26.17 -36.83
C GLY A 18 32.85 26.66 -35.40
N GLU A 19 34.11 26.51 -34.91
CA GLU A 19 35.26 25.65 -35.30
C GLU A 19 36.47 25.72 -34.30
N GLU A 20 37.30 24.64 -34.23
CA GLU A 20 38.78 24.51 -33.92
C GLU A 20 39.44 25.21 -32.67
N ASP A 21 40.76 25.18 -32.31
CA ASP A 21 42.13 24.69 -32.74
C ASP A 21 42.96 24.46 -31.41
N ASP A 22 44.00 23.63 -31.17
CA ASP A 22 44.65 22.42 -31.73
C ASP A 22 45.79 21.97 -30.72
N ARG A 23 46.59 20.92 -31.03
CA ARG A 23 48.00 20.61 -30.60
C ARG A 23 48.35 20.01 -29.21
N SER A 24 49.50 19.33 -29.00
CA SER A 24 50.35 18.41 -29.81
C SER A 24 51.64 17.93 -29.06
N VAL A 25 52.41 16.99 -29.66
CA VAL A 25 53.86 16.67 -29.44
C VAL A 25 54.32 15.79 -28.24
N THR A 26 54.45 14.50 -28.55
CA THR A 26 55.53 13.48 -28.34
C THR A 26 56.85 13.77 -27.55
N ASN A 27 57.53 12.64 -27.22
CA ASN A 27 58.99 12.39 -26.98
C ASN A 27 59.52 12.34 -25.53
N SER A 28 60.55 11.53 -25.16
CA SER A 28 61.13 10.25 -25.68
C SER A 28 62.32 9.76 -24.77
N TYR A 29 62.81 8.51 -24.96
CA TYR A 29 64.03 7.88 -24.36
C TYR A 29 64.04 7.60 -22.82
N SER A 30 64.81 6.65 -22.24
CA SER A 30 65.33 5.34 -22.71
C SER A 30 66.11 4.54 -21.61
N GLY A 31 65.97 3.21 -21.57
CA GLY A 31 66.92 2.26 -20.93
C GLY A 31 66.96 2.19 -19.39
N SER A 32 67.62 1.22 -18.74
CA SER A 32 68.17 -0.09 -19.18
C SER A 32 68.75 -0.88 -17.98
N GLY A 33 68.59 -2.21 -17.94
CA GLY A 33 69.06 -3.10 -16.84
C GLY A 33 68.11 -3.10 -15.63
N GLU A 34 67.71 -4.21 -14.99
CA GLU A 34 68.35 -5.49 -14.67
C GLU A 34 69.62 -5.38 -13.82
N ASP A 35 69.50 -5.63 -12.50
CA ASP A 35 70.21 -6.76 -11.87
C ASP A 35 69.63 -7.18 -10.50
N SER A 36 69.64 -8.50 -10.26
CA SER A 36 69.71 -9.28 -9.00
C SER A 36 68.75 -9.10 -7.80
N LEU A 37 68.66 -10.19 -7.04
CA LEU A 37 67.75 -10.47 -5.91
C LEU A 37 68.40 -10.28 -4.51
N ASP A 38 67.59 -10.46 -3.48
CA ASP A 38 67.98 -10.84 -2.11
C ASP A 38 68.88 -9.90 -1.30
N SER A 39 68.33 -8.71 -0.98
CA SER A 39 68.55 -8.10 0.33
C SER A 39 67.25 -8.13 1.15
N LEU A 40 66.94 -9.31 1.69
CA LEU A 40 65.78 -9.53 2.56
C LEU A 40 66.10 -9.19 4.04
N LEU A 41 65.03 -8.88 4.78
CA LEU A 41 65.00 -8.71 6.25
C LEU A 41 65.72 -7.47 6.81
N ASN A 42 65.10 -6.29 6.68
CA ASN A 42 64.75 -5.51 7.87
C ASN A 42 63.68 -4.42 7.65
N GLN A 43 63.05 -3.99 8.74
CA GLN A 43 62.21 -2.77 8.89
C GLN A 43 60.85 -2.70 8.16
N ARG A 44 59.83 -3.31 8.79
CA ARG A 44 58.47 -2.75 9.05
C ARG A 44 57.81 -1.87 7.96
N CYS A 45 56.96 -2.47 7.13
CA CYS A 45 55.94 -1.72 6.38
C CYS A 45 54.79 -1.23 7.30
N PRO A 46 54.15 -0.07 6.99
CA PRO A 46 53.03 0.47 7.78
C PRO A 46 51.71 -0.30 7.57
N LEU A 47 50.76 -0.05 8.47
CA LEU A 47 49.48 -0.76 8.61
C LEU A 47 48.55 -0.61 7.39
N THR A 48 47.76 -1.66 7.14
CA THR A 48 46.64 -1.65 6.19
C THR A 48 45.58 -0.62 6.58
N PRO A 49 45.00 0.15 5.64
CA PRO A 49 43.81 0.96 5.92
C PRO A 49 42.63 0.06 6.27
N SER A 50 41.93 0.38 7.36
CA SER A 50 40.82 -0.43 7.85
C SER A 50 39.62 -0.39 6.90
N LEU A 51 38.98 -1.55 6.70
CA LEU A 51 37.74 -1.66 5.95
C LEU A 51 36.59 -1.00 6.72
N SER A 52 36.37 0.29 6.48
CA SER A 52 35.22 1.01 7.05
C SER A 52 33.89 0.38 6.60
N PRO A 53 32.87 0.27 7.48
CA PRO A 53 31.58 -0.27 7.10
C PRO A 53 30.95 0.51 5.94
N ARG A 54 30.50 -0.21 4.90
CA ARG A 54 29.89 0.37 3.69
C ARG A 54 28.64 1.18 4.08
N LYS A 55 28.77 2.51 4.16
CA LYS A 55 27.64 3.41 4.47
C LYS A 55 26.54 3.21 3.42
N ARG A 56 25.32 2.97 3.91
CA ARG A 56 24.12 2.66 3.12
C ARG A 56 23.75 3.86 2.24
N THR A 57 24.06 3.81 0.95
CA THR A 57 23.69 4.85 -0.01
C THR A 57 22.19 4.79 -0.30
N THR A 58 21.42 5.71 0.27
CA THR A 58 19.98 5.82 0.03
C THR A 58 19.70 6.42 -1.35
N SER A 59 19.16 5.62 -2.26
CA SER A 59 18.73 6.09 -3.58
C SER A 59 17.49 6.97 -3.46
N GLN A 60 17.67 8.28 -3.58
CA GLN A 60 16.60 9.29 -3.50
C GLN A 60 15.66 9.24 -4.72
N SER A 61 14.81 8.22 -4.77
CA SER A 61 13.65 8.18 -5.66
C SER A 61 12.50 8.98 -5.03
N LYS A 62 12.37 10.25 -5.43
CA LYS A 62 11.33 11.17 -4.90
C LYS A 62 9.94 10.84 -5.44
N THR A 63 9.33 9.79 -4.89
CA THR A 63 7.88 9.56 -4.90
C THR A 63 7.45 9.15 -3.51
N GLU A 64 7.34 10.12 -2.61
CA GLU A 64 6.87 9.87 -1.24
C GLU A 64 5.38 9.47 -1.27
N PRO A 65 4.97 8.38 -0.59
CA PRO A 65 3.56 8.14 -0.31
C PRO A 65 3.04 9.24 0.64
N PRO A 66 1.72 9.45 0.75
CA PRO A 66 1.17 10.47 1.62
C PRO A 66 1.25 10.04 3.09
N LEU A 67 2.40 10.31 3.71
CA LEU A 67 2.71 10.05 5.11
C LEU A 67 2.23 11.23 5.98
N LEU A 68 1.36 10.97 6.96
CA LEU A 68 1.13 11.90 8.07
C LEU A 68 2.08 11.50 9.20
N ARG A 69 3.04 12.38 9.54
CA ARG A 69 3.89 12.20 10.71
C ARG A 69 3.30 12.94 11.90
N THR A 70 3.05 12.21 12.99
CA THR A 70 2.87 12.80 14.32
C THR A 70 4.22 12.79 15.06
N ASN A 71 4.30 13.44 16.21
CA ASN A 71 5.51 13.41 17.06
C ASN A 71 5.81 12.02 17.67
N LYS A 72 4.93 11.02 17.51
CA LYS A 72 5.10 9.66 18.05
C LYS A 72 5.13 8.56 16.99
N ARG A 73 4.33 8.66 15.92
CA ARG A 73 4.16 7.60 14.90
C ARG A 73 4.02 8.16 13.48
N THR A 74 4.41 7.35 12.50
CA THR A 74 4.10 7.57 11.08
C THR A 74 2.78 6.89 10.75
N ILE A 75 1.79 7.67 10.32
CA ILE A 75 0.47 7.16 9.92
C ILE A 75 0.55 6.63 8.50
N TYR A 76 0.46 5.31 8.35
CA TYR A 76 0.44 4.63 7.07
C TYR A 76 -0.95 4.74 6.44
N THR A 77 -1.02 5.41 5.29
CA THR A 77 -2.27 5.58 4.53
C THR A 77 -2.67 4.33 3.71
N ALA A 78 -1.90 3.23 3.79
CA ALA A 78 -2.04 2.07 2.90
C ALA A 78 -1.78 0.72 3.59
N GLY A 79 -2.83 -0.13 3.63
CA GLY A 79 -2.74 -1.55 3.98
C GLY A 79 -2.93 -1.86 5.46
N ARG A 80 -3.82 -2.83 5.76
CA ARG A 80 -4.68 -2.73 6.93
C ARG A 80 -4.98 -4.13 7.54
N PRO A 81 -4.86 -4.34 8.87
CA PRO A 81 -5.14 -5.61 9.56
C PRO A 81 -6.57 -6.12 9.39
N PRO A 82 -6.83 -7.44 9.51
CA PRO A 82 -8.06 -8.08 9.04
C PRO A 82 -9.34 -7.62 9.77
N TRP A 83 -10.41 -7.37 8.99
CA TRP A 83 -11.75 -7.04 9.49
C TRP A 83 -12.78 -8.11 9.14
N TYR A 84 -12.42 -9.35 9.46
CA TYR A 84 -13.29 -10.51 9.34
C TYR A 84 -13.50 -11.09 10.72
N ASN A 85 -14.75 -11.38 11.03
CA ASN A 85 -15.05 -12.36 12.05
C ASN A 85 -14.63 -13.77 11.55
N VAL A 86 -14.81 -14.78 12.41
CA VAL A 86 -14.59 -16.19 12.05
C VAL A 86 -15.41 -16.64 10.83
N THR A 87 -16.46 -15.89 10.42
CA THR A 87 -17.31 -16.25 9.28
C THR A 87 -16.95 -15.60 7.94
N GLY A 88 -15.79 -14.96 7.80
CA GLY A 88 -15.33 -14.36 6.52
C GLY A 88 -16.17 -13.17 6.01
N THR A 89 -17.20 -12.77 6.75
CA THR A 89 -18.00 -11.57 6.46
C THR A 89 -17.25 -10.33 6.90
N THR A 90 -17.20 -9.32 6.04
CA THR A 90 -16.65 -8.00 6.39
C THR A 90 -17.36 -7.45 7.63
N PHE A 91 -16.59 -7.07 8.65
CA PHE A 91 -17.10 -6.30 9.78
C PHE A 91 -17.76 -4.99 9.31
N LYS A 92 -18.63 -4.46 10.19
CA LYS A 92 -19.49 -3.28 9.98
C LYS A 92 -18.73 -2.13 9.32
N GLU A 93 -19.44 -1.40 8.45
CA GLU A 93 -18.96 -0.20 7.75
C GLU A 93 -18.16 0.75 8.66
N ALA A 94 -17.09 1.33 8.13
CA ALA A 94 -16.15 2.18 8.86
C ALA A 94 -16.88 3.32 9.58
N PHE A 95 -16.43 3.67 10.79
CA PHE A 95 -17.07 4.72 11.59
C PHE A 95 -16.72 6.10 11.02
N VAL A 96 -17.68 6.78 10.42
CA VAL A 96 -17.47 8.06 9.75
C VAL A 96 -17.82 9.22 10.68
N ILE A 97 -16.81 10.01 11.05
CA ILE A 97 -16.94 11.21 11.87
C ILE A 97 -16.93 12.42 10.92
N GLY A 98 -18.05 13.12 10.80
CA GLY A 98 -18.13 14.37 10.07
C GLY A 98 -17.80 15.57 10.95
N LEU A 99 -16.87 16.42 10.53
CA LEU A 99 -16.50 17.67 11.21
C LEU A 99 -16.97 18.87 10.36
N CYS A 100 -17.96 19.61 10.86
CA CYS A 100 -18.47 20.84 10.24
C CYS A 100 -18.13 22.10 11.07
N GLY A 101 -18.50 23.28 10.58
CA GLY A 101 -18.20 24.57 11.20
C GLY A 101 -17.55 25.56 10.24
N GLY A 102 -17.49 26.83 10.63
CA GLY A 102 -17.05 27.92 9.76
C GLY A 102 -15.60 27.87 9.28
N SER A 103 -15.26 28.72 8.31
CA SER A 103 -13.87 28.96 7.91
C SER A 103 -13.02 29.34 9.14
N ALA A 104 -11.85 28.74 9.28
CA ALA A 104 -10.91 28.94 10.39
C ALA A 104 -11.44 28.67 11.83
N SER A 105 -12.53 27.92 12.02
CA SER A 105 -12.97 27.47 13.36
C SER A 105 -12.06 26.43 14.03
N GLY A 106 -11.12 25.84 13.28
CA GLY A 106 -10.18 24.83 13.80
C GLY A 106 -10.60 23.38 13.60
N LYS A 107 -11.52 23.08 12.66
CA LYS A 107 -11.89 21.70 12.25
C LYS A 107 -10.68 20.78 12.09
N THR A 108 -9.67 21.19 11.33
CA THR A 108 -8.47 20.39 11.06
C THR A 108 -7.61 20.19 12.31
N THR A 109 -7.62 21.15 13.24
CA THR A 109 -6.98 21.03 14.56
C THR A 109 -7.71 20.02 15.45
N VAL A 110 -9.05 20.03 15.43
CA VAL A 110 -9.89 19.03 16.10
C VAL A 110 -9.66 17.65 15.48
N ALA A 111 -9.62 17.54 14.15
CA ALA A 111 -9.33 16.31 13.42
C ALA A 111 -7.98 15.71 13.83
N ASN A 112 -6.91 16.50 13.77
CA ASN A 112 -5.57 16.06 14.12
C ASN A 112 -5.48 15.64 15.60
N LYS A 113 -6.09 16.38 16.53
CA LYS A 113 -6.12 15.98 17.94
C LYS A 113 -6.91 14.70 18.19
N ILE A 114 -8.01 14.47 17.49
CA ILE A 114 -8.74 13.19 17.56
C ILE A 114 -7.85 12.06 17.03
N ILE A 115 -7.14 12.24 15.92
CA ILE A 115 -6.19 11.25 15.38
C ILE A 115 -5.06 10.94 16.38
N GLU A 116 -4.47 11.97 16.99
CA GLU A 116 -3.38 11.83 17.96
C GLU A 116 -3.84 11.19 19.29
N ALA A 117 -5.09 11.43 19.71
CA ALA A 117 -5.62 10.92 20.99
C ALA A 117 -6.28 9.54 20.89
N LEU A 118 -6.77 9.14 19.70
CA LEU A 118 -7.25 7.77 19.47
C LEU A 118 -6.13 6.73 19.50
N ASP A 119 -4.91 7.10 19.09
CA ASP A 119 -3.73 6.25 18.90
C ASP A 119 -3.92 5.01 17.99
N VAL A 120 -5.13 4.77 17.44
CA VAL A 120 -5.43 3.64 16.57
C VAL A 120 -4.76 3.80 15.19
N PRO A 121 -4.05 2.78 14.68
CA PRO A 121 -3.25 2.94 13.45
C PRO A 121 -4.06 3.19 12.16
N TRP A 122 -5.40 3.08 12.18
CA TRP A 122 -6.26 3.09 10.98
C TRP A 122 -7.32 4.21 11.00
N VAL A 123 -6.85 5.46 11.03
CA VAL A 123 -7.69 6.66 10.83
C VAL A 123 -7.34 7.35 9.50
N VAL A 124 -8.36 7.66 8.70
CA VAL A 124 -8.21 8.44 7.45
C VAL A 124 -8.85 9.82 7.59
N LEU A 125 -8.08 10.87 7.32
CA LEU A 125 -8.58 12.23 7.16
C LEU A 125 -8.92 12.50 5.69
N LEU A 126 -10.20 12.76 5.41
CA LEU A 126 -10.73 13.20 4.13
C LEU A 126 -11.18 14.66 4.25
N SER A 127 -10.52 15.57 3.52
CA SER A 127 -10.89 16.99 3.52
C SER A 127 -11.76 17.34 2.31
N MET A 128 -12.91 17.97 2.55
CA MET A 128 -13.86 18.46 1.54
C MET A 128 -13.20 19.42 0.54
N ASP A 129 -12.15 20.13 0.95
CA ASP A 129 -11.34 21.02 0.10
C ASP A 129 -10.66 20.28 -1.07
N SER A 130 -10.58 18.94 -1.05
CA SER A 130 -10.12 18.17 -2.22
C SER A 130 -11.15 18.15 -3.37
N PHE A 131 -12.41 18.50 -3.10
CA PHE A 131 -13.56 18.28 -3.99
C PHE A 131 -14.12 19.56 -4.62
N TYR A 132 -13.40 20.69 -4.59
CA TYR A 132 -13.77 21.83 -5.42
C TYR A 132 -13.88 21.42 -6.90
N LYS A 133 -14.81 22.04 -7.62
CA LYS A 133 -14.90 21.95 -9.08
C LYS A 133 -13.70 22.66 -9.72
N VAL A 134 -13.39 22.31 -10.97
CA VAL A 134 -12.39 23.05 -11.76
C VAL A 134 -13.08 24.30 -12.31
N LEU A 135 -12.55 25.48 -12.02
CA LEU A 135 -13.12 26.75 -12.46
C LEU A 135 -12.93 26.96 -13.97
N SER A 136 -13.93 27.53 -14.63
CA SER A 136 -13.80 28.09 -15.98
C SER A 136 -12.87 29.32 -16.01
N LYS A 137 -12.48 29.80 -17.20
CA LYS A 137 -11.60 30.98 -17.32
C LYS A 137 -12.19 32.23 -16.66
N GLU A 138 -13.48 32.48 -16.89
CA GLU A 138 -14.20 33.61 -16.31
C GLU A 138 -14.26 33.54 -14.78
N GLU A 139 -14.50 32.34 -14.23
CA GLU A 139 -14.47 32.10 -12.79
C GLU A 139 -13.05 32.22 -12.19
N GLN A 140 -12.00 31.85 -12.93
CA GLN A 140 -10.59 32.07 -12.53
C GLN A 140 -10.26 33.57 -12.48
N GLU A 141 -10.72 34.36 -13.45
CA GLU A 141 -10.57 35.83 -13.43
C GLU A 141 -11.36 36.50 -12.29
N LEU A 142 -12.52 35.96 -11.92
CA LEU A 142 -13.25 36.39 -10.73
C LEU A 142 -12.53 35.98 -9.44
N ALA A 143 -11.99 34.76 -9.37
CA ALA A 143 -11.23 34.26 -8.22
C ALA A 143 -9.96 35.09 -7.98
N ALA A 144 -9.21 35.43 -9.03
CA ALA A 144 -8.03 36.28 -8.97
C ALA A 144 -8.34 37.70 -8.41
N ARG A 145 -9.54 38.22 -8.69
CA ARG A 145 -10.03 39.51 -8.15
C ARG A 145 -10.66 39.41 -6.74
N ASN A 146 -10.62 38.21 -6.12
CA ASN A 146 -11.33 37.85 -4.88
C ASN A 146 -12.86 38.05 -4.97
N GLU A 147 -13.43 37.80 -6.15
CA GLU A 147 -14.86 38.01 -6.47
C GLU A 147 -15.63 36.70 -6.74
N TYR A 148 -15.00 35.54 -6.57
CA TYR A 148 -15.63 34.22 -6.60
C TYR A 148 -15.96 33.70 -5.19
N ASN A 149 -17.11 33.03 -5.03
CA ASN A 149 -17.55 32.47 -3.75
C ASN A 149 -17.21 30.97 -3.63
N PHE A 150 -16.08 30.68 -2.98
CA PHE A 150 -15.68 29.30 -2.65
C PHE A 150 -16.47 28.69 -1.49
N ASP A 151 -17.14 29.51 -0.67
CA ASP A 151 -17.95 29.06 0.47
C ASP A 151 -19.42 28.73 0.05
N HIS A 152 -19.73 28.72 -1.27
CA HIS A 152 -21.04 28.33 -1.83
C HIS A 152 -21.13 26.80 -2.08
N PRO A 153 -22.30 26.15 -1.91
CA PRO A 153 -22.48 24.74 -2.24
C PRO A 153 -22.07 24.36 -3.67
N ASP A 154 -22.38 25.21 -4.66
CA ASP A 154 -22.06 24.92 -6.07
C ASP A 154 -20.56 24.90 -6.39
N ALA A 155 -19.69 25.40 -5.52
CA ALA A 155 -18.24 25.29 -5.69
C ALA A 155 -17.73 23.84 -5.53
N PHE A 156 -18.55 22.94 -4.96
CA PHE A 156 -18.16 21.57 -4.61
C PHE A 156 -18.79 20.49 -5.48
N ASP A 157 -18.01 19.45 -5.75
CA ASP A 157 -18.38 18.22 -6.45
C ASP A 157 -18.95 17.19 -5.46
N PHE A 158 -20.18 17.46 -5.00
CA PHE A 158 -20.87 16.60 -4.03
C PHE A 158 -21.11 15.18 -4.53
N GLU A 159 -21.27 14.96 -5.83
CA GLU A 159 -21.47 13.61 -6.39
C GLU A 159 -20.20 12.77 -6.26
N LEU A 160 -19.04 13.30 -6.67
CA LEU A 160 -17.75 12.64 -6.45
C LEU A 160 -17.48 12.43 -4.97
N LEU A 161 -17.81 13.40 -4.10
CA LEU A 161 -17.62 13.28 -2.65
C LEU A 161 -18.46 12.14 -2.07
N VAL A 162 -19.77 12.06 -2.41
CA VAL A 162 -20.66 10.96 -1.99
C VAL A 162 -20.14 9.61 -2.47
N ILE A 163 -19.67 9.51 -3.72
CA ILE A 163 -19.09 8.27 -4.27
C ILE A 163 -17.82 7.86 -3.52
N VAL A 164 -16.92 8.81 -3.24
CA VAL A 164 -15.66 8.56 -2.53
C VAL A 164 -15.91 8.16 -1.07
N LEU A 165 -16.73 8.91 -0.34
CA LEU A 165 -17.04 8.62 1.06
C LEU A 165 -17.77 7.28 1.21
N ARG A 166 -18.68 6.94 0.29
CA ARG A 166 -19.36 5.64 0.24
C ARG A 166 -18.40 4.47 -0.07
N LYS A 167 -17.33 4.68 -0.84
CA LYS A 167 -16.27 3.67 -1.02
C LYS A 167 -15.42 3.48 0.24
N LEU A 168 -14.98 4.58 0.87
CA LEU A 168 -14.20 4.55 2.11
C LEU A 168 -14.99 3.93 3.28
N LYS A 169 -16.27 4.26 3.42
CA LYS A 169 -17.15 3.66 4.43
C LYS A 169 -17.30 2.13 4.27
N LYS A 170 -17.23 1.63 3.02
CA LYS A 170 -17.19 0.19 2.69
C LYS A 170 -15.79 -0.43 2.73
N GLY A 171 -14.80 0.29 3.27
CA GLY A 171 -13.42 -0.16 3.41
C GLY A 171 -12.66 -0.36 2.09
N LYS A 172 -13.16 0.14 0.95
CA LYS A 172 -12.49 0.02 -0.34
C LYS A 172 -11.45 1.13 -0.55
N SER A 173 -10.40 0.83 -1.30
CA SER A 173 -9.48 1.86 -1.78
C SER A 173 -10.17 2.82 -2.75
N VAL A 174 -9.66 4.06 -2.81
CA VAL A 174 -10.20 5.12 -3.66
C VAL A 174 -9.10 6.08 -4.08
N LYS A 175 -9.25 6.70 -5.26
CA LYS A 175 -8.41 7.80 -5.72
C LYS A 175 -9.10 9.11 -5.39
N VAL A 176 -8.50 9.90 -4.50
CA VAL A 176 -8.94 11.25 -4.15
C VAL A 176 -8.18 12.25 -5.04
N PRO A 177 -8.85 13.22 -5.67
CA PRO A 177 -8.16 14.24 -6.47
C PRO A 177 -7.34 15.16 -5.56
N VAL A 178 -6.22 15.68 -6.07
CA VAL A 178 -5.45 16.73 -5.38
C VAL A 178 -5.84 18.08 -5.98
N TYR A 179 -6.55 18.91 -5.22
CA TYR A 179 -6.91 20.26 -5.64
C TYR A 179 -5.79 21.25 -5.38
N ASP A 180 -5.59 22.20 -6.29
CA ASP A 180 -4.56 23.22 -6.22
C ASP A 180 -5.18 24.62 -6.02
N PHE A 181 -4.97 25.18 -4.83
CA PHE A 181 -5.51 26.49 -4.44
C PHE A 181 -4.87 27.69 -5.17
N THR A 182 -3.77 27.49 -5.92
CA THR A 182 -3.10 28.56 -6.67
C THR A 182 -3.60 28.67 -8.11
N THR A 183 -3.95 27.54 -8.73
CA THR A 183 -4.46 27.47 -10.11
C THR A 183 -5.96 27.18 -10.20
N HIS A 184 -6.63 26.98 -9.06
CA HIS A 184 -8.05 26.62 -8.95
C HIS A 184 -8.45 25.42 -9.83
N SER A 185 -7.56 24.42 -9.86
CA SER A 185 -7.66 23.25 -10.72
C SER A 185 -7.34 21.95 -9.97
N ARG A 186 -7.76 20.81 -10.53
CA ARG A 186 -7.38 19.48 -10.02
C ARG A 186 -6.08 19.06 -10.71
N ARG A 187 -5.07 18.68 -9.93
CA ARG A 187 -3.79 18.16 -10.46
C ARG A 187 -4.02 16.84 -11.21
N LYS A 188 -3.12 16.51 -12.13
CA LYS A 188 -3.13 15.23 -12.86
C LYS A 188 -2.84 14.02 -11.95
N GLU A 189 -2.26 14.27 -10.78
CA GLU A 189 -1.93 13.29 -9.75
C GLU A 189 -3.11 13.08 -8.80
N TRP A 190 -3.33 11.83 -8.41
CA TRP A 190 -4.41 11.42 -7.51
C TRP A 190 -3.83 10.73 -6.28
N LYS A 191 -4.31 11.12 -5.10
CA LYS A 191 -3.94 10.52 -3.82
C LYS A 191 -4.76 9.22 -3.65
N THR A 192 -4.12 8.07 -3.74
CA THR A 192 -4.77 6.81 -3.32
C THR A 192 -4.94 6.83 -1.80
N VAL A 193 -6.17 6.59 -1.33
CA VAL A 193 -6.53 6.46 0.08
C VAL A 193 -7.20 5.10 0.26
N TYR A 194 -6.79 4.35 1.27
CA TYR A 194 -7.27 3.00 1.55
C TYR A 194 -8.38 3.04 2.63
N GLY A 195 -9.13 1.96 2.78
CA GLY A 195 -10.18 1.85 3.80
C GLY A 195 -9.61 1.87 5.23
N ALA A 196 -10.32 2.53 6.14
CA ALA A 196 -9.91 2.75 7.53
C ALA A 196 -10.93 2.17 8.53
N ASN A 197 -10.58 2.07 9.83
CA ASN A 197 -11.57 1.78 10.88
C ASN A 197 -12.41 3.03 11.18
N VAL A 198 -11.74 4.20 11.20
CA VAL A 198 -12.34 5.51 11.42
C VAL A 198 -12.05 6.40 10.20
N VAL A 199 -13.08 7.04 9.65
CA VAL A 199 -12.95 8.02 8.56
C VAL A 199 -13.39 9.38 9.10
N ILE A 200 -12.45 10.29 9.30
CA ILE A 200 -12.74 11.67 9.66
C ILE A 200 -12.92 12.47 8.37
N PHE A 201 -14.15 12.94 8.13
CA PHE A 201 -14.50 13.80 7.01
C PHE A 201 -14.68 15.24 7.50
N GLU A 202 -13.77 16.15 7.15
CA GLU A 202 -13.92 17.57 7.49
C GLU A 202 -14.38 18.42 6.30
N GLY A 203 -15.18 19.46 6.56
CA GLY A 203 -15.55 20.43 5.53
C GLY A 203 -16.35 21.61 6.07
N ILE A 204 -16.28 22.76 5.39
CA ILE A 204 -17.12 23.91 5.73
C ILE A 204 -18.62 23.62 5.52
N LEU A 205 -18.95 22.81 4.50
CA LEU A 205 -20.32 22.42 4.14
C LEU A 205 -20.55 20.90 4.28
N ALA A 206 -19.81 20.24 5.19
CA ALA A 206 -19.87 18.79 5.40
C ALA A 206 -21.28 18.28 5.72
N PHE A 207 -22.13 19.10 6.36
CA PHE A 207 -23.50 18.78 6.74
C PHE A 207 -24.56 19.35 5.78
N ALA A 208 -24.18 20.07 4.72
CA ALA A 208 -25.14 20.73 3.83
C ALA A 208 -25.88 19.76 2.88
N ASN A 209 -25.33 18.56 2.64
CA ASN A 209 -25.89 17.60 1.69
C ASN A 209 -26.53 16.40 2.41
N LYS A 210 -27.80 16.11 2.10
CA LYS A 210 -28.59 15.03 2.72
C LYS A 210 -28.05 13.62 2.45
N GLU A 211 -27.37 13.38 1.33
CA GLU A 211 -26.73 12.09 1.05
C GLU A 211 -25.40 11.93 1.80
N LEU A 212 -24.68 13.03 2.07
CA LEU A 212 -23.51 12.98 2.97
C LEU A 212 -23.95 12.72 4.41
N LEU A 213 -24.97 13.42 4.93
CA LEU A 213 -25.47 13.23 6.29
C LEU A 213 -25.83 11.76 6.60
N LYS A 214 -26.39 11.02 5.64
CA LYS A 214 -26.70 9.58 5.76
C LYS A 214 -25.46 8.68 5.89
N LEU A 215 -24.28 9.15 5.48
CA LEU A 215 -23.02 8.41 5.58
C LEU A 215 -22.29 8.67 6.90
N LEU A 216 -22.63 9.72 7.65
CA LEU A 216 -21.95 10.14 8.88
C LEU A 216 -22.56 9.45 10.11
N ASP A 217 -21.75 8.63 10.80
CA ASP A 217 -22.15 7.94 12.03
C ASP A 217 -22.07 8.86 13.26
N MET A 218 -21.18 9.87 13.22
CA MET A 218 -21.10 10.95 14.20
C MET A 218 -20.90 12.29 13.48
N LYS A 219 -21.59 13.34 13.92
CA LYS A 219 -21.63 14.68 13.33
C LYS A 219 -21.22 15.69 14.38
N VAL A 220 -19.98 16.17 14.32
CA VAL A 220 -19.42 17.16 15.25
C VAL A 220 -19.37 18.53 14.58
N PHE A 221 -19.99 19.53 15.19
CA PHE A 221 -19.87 20.93 14.76
C PHE A 221 -18.80 21.65 15.60
N VAL A 222 -17.80 22.23 14.94
CA VAL A 222 -16.71 22.96 15.59
C VAL A 222 -17.06 24.45 15.63
N ASP A 223 -17.49 24.89 16.81
CA ASP A 223 -17.97 26.25 17.06
C ASP A 223 -16.88 27.15 17.66
N THR A 224 -16.88 28.41 17.24
CA THR A 224 -15.86 29.44 17.54
C THR A 224 -16.41 30.79 17.09
N ASP A 225 -16.13 31.85 17.85
CA ASP A 225 -16.62 33.20 17.58
C ASP A 225 -16.16 33.76 16.21
N SER A 226 -16.95 34.66 15.63
CA SER A 226 -16.75 35.12 14.24
C SER A 226 -15.50 35.99 14.07
N ASP A 227 -15.12 36.73 15.10
CA ASP A 227 -13.91 37.54 15.20
C ASP A 227 -12.66 36.67 15.38
N ILE A 228 -12.70 35.65 16.23
CA ILE A 228 -11.63 34.66 16.38
C ILE A 228 -11.40 33.94 15.05
N ARG A 229 -12.48 33.54 14.35
CA ARG A 229 -12.41 32.99 12.98
C ARG A 229 -11.78 33.97 11.99
N LEU A 230 -12.16 35.25 12.01
CA LEU A 230 -11.60 36.28 11.14
C LEU A 230 -10.11 36.49 11.40
N VAL A 231 -9.68 36.64 12.66
CA VAL A 231 -8.27 36.81 13.04
C VAL A 231 -7.43 35.58 12.65
N ARG A 232 -7.96 34.36 12.85
CA ARG A 232 -7.31 33.11 12.41
C ARG A 232 -7.20 33.05 10.88
N ARG A 233 -8.26 33.41 10.14
CA ARG A 233 -8.23 33.43 8.66
C ARG A 233 -7.28 34.49 8.12
N LEU A 234 -7.24 35.70 8.70
CA LEU A 234 -6.30 36.75 8.31
C LEU A 234 -4.84 36.28 8.47
N LYS A 235 -4.47 35.79 9.66
CA LYS A 235 -3.10 35.27 9.89
C LYS A 235 -2.72 34.20 8.87
N ARG A 236 -3.60 33.22 8.64
CA ARG A 236 -3.38 32.13 7.68
C ARG A 236 -3.26 32.64 6.23
N ASP A 237 -4.26 33.39 5.76
CA ASP A 237 -4.35 33.80 4.35
C ASP A 237 -3.28 34.86 3.98
N ILE A 238 -2.79 35.65 4.95
CA ILE A 238 -1.65 36.55 4.76
C ILE A 238 -0.34 35.76 4.80
N SER A 239 -0.04 35.05 5.91
CA SER A 239 1.29 34.49 6.15
C SER A 239 1.59 33.19 5.39
N GLU A 240 0.59 32.35 5.14
CA GLU A 240 0.78 31.06 4.42
C GLU A 240 0.45 31.16 2.93
N ARG A 241 -0.39 32.13 2.53
CA ARG A 241 -0.94 32.25 1.17
C ARG A 241 -0.61 33.58 0.47
N GLY A 242 0.14 34.47 1.12
CA GLY A 242 0.64 35.72 0.52
C GLY A 242 -0.44 36.72 0.09
N ARG A 243 -1.64 36.67 0.67
CA ARG A 243 -2.77 37.53 0.27
C ARG A 243 -2.73 38.88 0.97
N ASP A 244 -3.16 39.92 0.24
CA ASP A 244 -3.39 41.25 0.79
C ASP A 244 -4.53 41.28 1.83
N ILE A 245 -4.37 42.14 2.84
CA ILE A 245 -5.28 42.31 3.97
C ILE A 245 -6.64 42.86 3.49
N ALA A 246 -6.66 43.89 2.63
CA ALA A 246 -7.90 44.47 2.14
C ALA A 246 -8.65 43.49 1.23
N GLY A 247 -7.94 42.71 0.42
CA GLY A 247 -8.47 41.59 -0.36
C GLY A 247 -9.16 40.52 0.52
N VAL A 248 -8.52 40.08 1.60
CA VAL A 248 -9.11 39.09 2.53
C VAL A 248 -10.32 39.66 3.27
N ILE A 249 -10.28 40.91 3.73
CA ILE A 249 -11.42 41.57 4.40
C ILE A 249 -12.60 41.76 3.42
N LYS A 250 -12.33 42.18 2.17
CA LYS A 250 -13.34 42.24 1.09
C LYS A 250 -13.99 40.89 0.87
N GLN A 251 -13.21 39.81 0.74
CA GLN A 251 -13.74 38.46 0.55
C GLN A 251 -14.56 37.99 1.77
N TYR A 252 -14.09 38.28 2.98
CA TYR A 252 -14.78 37.88 4.21
C TYR A 252 -16.18 38.50 4.32
N ASN A 253 -16.28 39.82 4.14
CA ASN A 253 -17.55 40.54 4.24
C ASN A 253 -18.49 40.25 3.06
N LYS A 254 -17.96 40.09 1.83
CA LYS A 254 -18.79 39.85 0.62
C LYS A 254 -19.30 38.41 0.51
N PHE A 255 -18.56 37.43 1.02
CA PHE A 255 -18.87 36.01 0.78
C PHE A 255 -18.78 35.11 2.02
N VAL A 256 -17.68 35.16 2.78
CA VAL A 256 -17.41 34.14 3.82
C VAL A 256 -18.41 34.24 4.98
N LYS A 257 -18.69 35.47 5.45
CA LYS A 257 -19.67 35.71 6.52
C LYS A 257 -21.10 35.37 6.05
N PRO A 258 -21.62 35.95 4.93
CA PRO A 258 -22.95 35.58 4.44
C PRO A 258 -23.13 34.08 4.17
N SER A 259 -22.13 33.42 3.59
CA SER A 259 -22.22 31.97 3.31
C SER A 259 -22.17 31.12 4.59
N PHE A 260 -21.50 31.60 5.66
CA PHE A 260 -21.58 30.95 6.96
C PHE A 260 -22.99 31.05 7.55
N GLU A 261 -23.55 32.25 7.62
CA GLU A 261 -24.88 32.55 8.18
C GLU A 261 -25.99 31.82 7.37
N GLN A 262 -25.85 31.74 6.04
CA GLN A 262 -26.84 31.13 5.14
C GLN A 262 -26.75 29.60 5.05
N TYR A 263 -25.54 29.01 5.02
CA TYR A 263 -25.34 27.61 4.65
C TYR A 263 -24.62 26.73 5.68
N ILE A 264 -23.91 27.31 6.66
CA ILE A 264 -23.08 26.56 7.62
C ILE A 264 -23.72 26.57 9.01
N GLU A 265 -24.06 27.75 9.52
CA GLU A 265 -24.64 27.95 10.85
C GLU A 265 -25.97 27.21 11.07
N PRO A 266 -26.92 27.14 10.10
CA PRO A 266 -28.12 26.33 10.25
C PRO A 266 -27.84 24.83 10.44
N THR A 267 -26.67 24.33 10.02
CA THR A 267 -26.31 22.91 10.14
C THR A 267 -25.92 22.49 11.56
N VAL A 268 -25.80 23.42 12.51
CA VAL A 268 -25.72 23.10 13.95
C VAL A 268 -26.91 22.23 14.39
N GLN A 269 -28.10 22.43 13.80
CA GLN A 269 -29.32 21.68 14.11
C GLN A 269 -29.26 20.18 13.76
N VAL A 270 -28.28 19.74 12.96
CA VAL A 270 -28.07 18.32 12.58
C VAL A 270 -26.77 17.73 13.14
N ALA A 271 -26.10 18.44 14.05
CA ALA A 271 -24.93 17.95 14.76
C ALA A 271 -25.33 17.10 15.99
N ASP A 272 -24.62 15.99 16.21
CA ASP A 272 -24.78 15.17 17.43
C ASP A 272 -23.98 15.77 18.61
N ILE A 273 -22.89 16.50 18.31
CA ILE A 273 -21.99 17.14 19.30
C ILE A 273 -21.59 18.53 18.79
N VAL A 274 -21.59 19.53 19.67
CA VAL A 274 -21.00 20.86 19.42
C VAL A 274 -19.74 21.03 20.27
N VAL A 275 -18.62 21.43 19.65
CA VAL A 275 -17.33 21.64 20.31
C VAL A 275 -17.00 23.13 20.32
N PRO A 276 -17.34 23.87 21.40
CA PRO A 276 -16.99 25.28 21.54
C PRO A 276 -15.49 25.44 21.80
N ARG A 277 -14.89 26.51 21.26
CA ARG A 277 -13.43 26.80 21.25
C ARG A 277 -12.59 25.81 20.43
N GLY A 278 -13.24 24.90 19.68
CA GLY A 278 -12.59 23.92 18.82
C GLY A 278 -11.47 23.13 19.51
N GLY A 279 -10.27 23.13 18.90
CA GLY A 279 -9.14 22.31 19.32
C GLY A 279 -8.56 22.61 20.71
N GLU A 280 -9.01 23.65 21.40
CA GLU A 280 -8.60 23.98 22.78
C GLU A 280 -9.46 23.26 23.85
N ASN A 281 -10.59 22.67 23.45
CA ASN A 281 -11.53 22.04 24.37
C ASN A 281 -11.22 20.54 24.57
N PHE A 282 -10.18 20.26 25.36
CA PHE A 282 -9.70 18.91 25.65
C PHE A 282 -10.81 17.98 26.14
N VAL A 283 -11.65 18.40 27.08
CA VAL A 283 -12.76 17.58 27.62
C VAL A 283 -13.74 17.13 26.51
N ALA A 284 -14.04 17.99 25.53
CA ALA A 284 -14.90 17.61 24.41
C ALA A 284 -14.19 16.66 23.42
N LEU A 285 -12.87 16.79 23.25
CA LEU A 285 -12.07 15.87 22.46
C LEU A 285 -12.01 14.48 23.13
N ASP A 286 -11.76 14.43 24.45
CA ASP A 286 -11.70 13.21 25.24
C ASP A 286 -13.02 12.43 25.19
N LEU A 287 -14.16 13.12 25.26
CA LEU A 287 -15.49 12.51 25.11
C LEU A 287 -15.73 11.91 23.72
N ILE A 288 -15.27 12.59 22.65
CA ILE A 288 -15.33 12.06 21.28
C ILE A 288 -14.43 10.81 21.16
N VAL A 289 -13.20 10.89 21.66
CA VAL A 289 -12.20 9.82 21.64
C VAL A 289 -12.71 8.59 22.40
N GLN A 290 -13.20 8.76 23.64
CA GLN A 290 -13.81 7.67 24.42
C GLN A 290 -15.04 7.05 23.74
N HIS A 291 -15.90 7.86 23.12
CA HIS A 291 -17.03 7.32 22.36
C HIS A 291 -16.55 6.47 21.18
N VAL A 292 -15.57 6.94 20.41
CA VAL A 292 -15.00 6.21 19.28
C VAL A 292 -14.31 4.93 19.74
N HIS A 293 -13.51 4.94 20.81
CA HIS A 293 -12.96 3.71 21.40
C HIS A 293 -14.09 2.74 21.78
N SER A 294 -15.14 3.18 22.46
CA SER A 294 -16.25 2.30 22.83
C SER A 294 -17.09 1.83 21.62
N GLN A 295 -16.99 2.49 20.47
CA GLN A 295 -17.52 1.99 19.19
C GLN A 295 -16.58 0.96 18.53
N LEU A 296 -15.26 1.15 18.65
CA LEU A 296 -14.24 0.23 18.14
C LEU A 296 -14.16 -1.06 18.97
N GLU A 297 -14.18 -0.99 20.29
CA GLU A 297 -14.28 -2.17 21.18
C GLU A 297 -15.49 -3.04 20.82
N LYS A 298 -16.66 -2.42 20.61
CA LYS A 298 -17.91 -3.08 20.13
C LYS A 298 -17.83 -3.59 18.67
N ARG A 299 -16.68 -3.46 18.01
CA ARG A 299 -16.33 -3.94 16.67
C ARG A 299 -15.06 -4.81 16.62
N GLU A 300 -14.24 -4.82 17.67
CA GLU A 300 -12.91 -5.46 17.69
C GLU A 300 -12.86 -6.74 18.56
N ILE A 301 -13.91 -7.03 19.33
CA ILE A 301 -14.02 -8.23 20.16
C ILE A 301 -13.95 -9.52 19.31
N THR A 302 -12.85 -10.25 19.53
CA THR A 302 -12.61 -11.68 19.21
C THR A 302 -12.51 -12.08 17.73
N VAL A 303 -11.48 -11.57 17.03
CA VAL A 303 -11.04 -12.14 15.74
C VAL A 303 -9.99 -13.25 15.92
N ARG A 304 -8.81 -12.92 16.45
CA ARG A 304 -7.59 -13.73 16.23
C ARG A 304 -7.48 -14.95 17.15
N SER A 305 -7.88 -14.83 18.41
CA SER A 305 -7.98 -15.97 19.33
C SER A 305 -9.07 -16.97 18.90
N ALA A 306 -10.25 -16.49 18.48
CA ALA A 306 -11.30 -17.37 18.00
C ALA A 306 -10.94 -18.09 16.69
N LEU A 307 -10.27 -17.43 15.73
CA LEU A 307 -9.79 -18.09 14.50
C LEU A 307 -8.84 -19.26 14.79
N ALA A 308 -7.93 -19.11 15.75
CA ALA A 308 -6.98 -20.16 16.15
C ALA A 308 -7.66 -21.36 16.86
N SER A 309 -8.80 -21.15 17.51
CA SER A 309 -9.53 -22.20 18.25
C SER A 309 -10.68 -22.86 17.47
N ALA A 310 -11.31 -22.17 16.51
CA ALA A 310 -12.58 -22.59 15.94
C ALA A 310 -12.53 -23.78 14.95
N HIS A 311 -11.37 -24.15 14.43
CA HIS A 311 -11.23 -25.08 13.30
C HIS A 311 -10.36 -26.33 13.57
N GLN A 312 -9.95 -26.57 14.81
CA GLN A 312 -9.17 -27.77 15.14
C GLN A 312 -9.99 -29.04 14.88
N GLY A 313 -9.50 -29.90 13.98
CA GLY A 313 -10.13 -31.18 13.64
C GLY A 313 -11.18 -31.15 12.51
N GLN A 314 -11.33 -30.04 11.78
CA GLN A 314 -12.16 -30.02 10.56
C GLN A 314 -11.43 -30.67 9.36
N PRO A 315 -12.16 -31.25 8.38
CA PRO A 315 -11.56 -31.79 7.16
C PRO A 315 -11.03 -30.66 6.25
N LEU A 316 -9.96 -30.95 5.50
CA LEU A 316 -9.30 -29.96 4.65
C LEU A 316 -10.28 -29.28 3.66
N PRO A 317 -10.21 -27.94 3.47
CA PRO A 317 -11.14 -27.21 2.61
C PRO A 317 -11.09 -27.62 1.13
N THR A 318 -12.25 -27.60 0.46
CA THR A 318 -12.38 -27.95 -0.97
C THR A 318 -11.70 -26.95 -1.93
N THR A 319 -11.28 -25.79 -1.43
CA THR A 319 -10.46 -24.80 -2.16
C THR A 319 -8.97 -25.15 -2.19
N LEU A 320 -8.52 -26.10 -1.37
CA LEU A 320 -7.15 -26.58 -1.33
C LEU A 320 -6.89 -27.63 -2.43
N SER A 321 -5.84 -27.40 -3.22
CA SER A 321 -5.17 -28.44 -4.00
C SER A 321 -3.80 -28.71 -3.41
N VAL A 322 -3.61 -29.91 -2.86
CA VAL A 322 -2.27 -30.44 -2.59
C VAL A 322 -1.76 -31.13 -3.85
N MET A 323 -0.54 -30.81 -4.27
CA MET A 323 0.13 -31.46 -5.39
C MET A 323 0.42 -32.94 -5.08
N GLU A 324 0.45 -33.80 -6.10
CA GLU A 324 0.66 -35.24 -5.90
C GLU A 324 1.99 -35.54 -5.19
N SER A 325 1.93 -36.29 -4.09
CA SER A 325 3.10 -36.64 -3.25
C SER A 325 3.92 -37.80 -3.84
N THR A 326 4.35 -37.64 -5.09
CA THR A 326 5.18 -38.62 -5.81
C THR A 326 6.51 -38.88 -5.07
N PRO A 327 7.20 -40.01 -5.31
CA PRO A 327 8.49 -40.31 -4.69
C PRO A 327 9.55 -39.20 -4.90
N GLN A 328 9.54 -38.53 -6.05
CA GLN A 328 10.43 -37.40 -6.33
C GLN A 328 10.05 -36.14 -5.52
N VAL A 329 8.76 -35.82 -5.42
CA VAL A 329 8.26 -34.70 -4.61
C VAL A 329 8.56 -34.92 -3.13
N ARG A 330 8.38 -36.16 -2.63
CA ARG A 330 8.78 -36.57 -1.28
C ARG A 330 10.29 -36.47 -1.07
N GLY A 331 11.11 -36.94 -2.01
CA GLY A 331 12.57 -36.85 -1.92
C GLY A 331 13.07 -35.39 -1.85
N MET A 332 12.53 -34.50 -2.68
CA MET A 332 12.82 -33.07 -2.60
C MET A 332 12.37 -32.45 -1.28
N HIS A 333 11.19 -32.83 -0.77
CA HIS A 333 10.74 -32.44 0.56
C HIS A 333 11.69 -32.93 1.67
N THR A 334 12.18 -34.16 1.64
CA THR A 334 13.16 -34.67 2.62
C THR A 334 14.42 -33.80 2.65
N ILE A 335 14.94 -33.41 1.49
CA ILE A 335 16.16 -32.61 1.40
C ILE A 335 15.94 -31.19 1.93
N ILE A 336 14.86 -30.49 1.55
CA ILE A 336 14.61 -29.14 2.08
C ILE A 336 14.18 -29.13 3.55
N ARG A 337 13.61 -30.23 4.07
CA ARG A 337 13.27 -30.40 5.49
C ARG A 337 14.47 -30.75 6.36
N ASN A 338 15.52 -31.36 5.81
CA ASN A 338 16.73 -31.66 6.55
C ASN A 338 17.41 -30.37 7.03
N LYS A 339 17.71 -30.28 8.33
CA LYS A 339 18.46 -29.15 8.91
C LYS A 339 19.93 -29.12 8.44
N ASP A 340 20.52 -30.29 8.21
CA ASP A 340 21.95 -30.44 7.90
C ASP A 340 22.26 -30.33 6.39
N THR A 341 21.23 -30.07 5.55
CA THR A 341 21.40 -29.84 4.11
C THR A 341 21.96 -28.44 3.87
N ASN A 342 23.05 -28.36 3.10
CA ASN A 342 23.74 -27.11 2.76
C ASN A 342 22.86 -26.18 1.91
N ARG A 343 23.26 -24.90 1.88
CA ARG A 343 22.49 -23.83 1.23
C ARG A 343 22.31 -24.03 -0.29
N ASP A 344 23.33 -24.50 -1.00
CA ASP A 344 23.26 -24.62 -2.46
C ASP A 344 22.33 -25.76 -2.90
N GLU A 345 22.38 -26.90 -2.20
CA GLU A 345 21.39 -27.96 -2.35
C GLU A 345 19.98 -27.50 -1.95
N PHE A 346 19.84 -26.81 -0.82
CA PHE A 346 18.56 -26.28 -0.36
C PHE A 346 17.92 -25.36 -1.42
N ILE A 347 18.69 -24.44 -2.01
CA ILE A 347 18.24 -23.55 -3.09
C ILE A 347 17.91 -24.37 -4.35
N PHE A 348 18.76 -25.31 -4.75
CA PHE A 348 18.57 -26.13 -5.96
C PHE A 348 17.28 -26.98 -5.90
N TYR A 349 17.10 -27.74 -4.82
CA TYR A 349 15.91 -28.58 -4.64
C TYR A 349 14.64 -27.76 -4.38
N SER A 350 14.74 -26.62 -3.68
CA SER A 350 13.63 -25.68 -3.55
C SER A 350 13.18 -25.15 -4.91
N LYS A 351 14.10 -24.66 -5.75
CA LYS A 351 13.77 -24.17 -7.11
C LYS A 351 13.11 -25.24 -7.99
N ARG A 352 13.57 -26.50 -7.89
CA ARG A 352 12.95 -27.63 -8.60
C ARG A 352 11.51 -27.87 -8.13
N LEU A 353 11.26 -27.85 -6.82
CA LEU A 353 9.93 -28.04 -6.24
C LEU A 353 8.99 -26.86 -6.55
N MET A 354 9.48 -25.62 -6.47
CA MET A 354 8.74 -24.41 -6.88
C MET A 354 8.27 -24.49 -8.33
N ARG A 355 9.10 -24.99 -9.25
CA ARG A 355 8.72 -25.12 -10.66
C ARG A 355 7.54 -26.09 -10.84
N LEU A 356 7.57 -27.25 -10.18
CA LEU A 356 6.45 -28.20 -10.22
C LEU A 356 5.16 -27.60 -9.62
N LEU A 357 5.26 -26.91 -8.48
CA LEU A 357 4.13 -26.21 -7.85
C LEU A 357 3.50 -25.17 -8.79
N ILE A 358 4.31 -24.44 -9.55
CA ILE A 358 3.84 -23.41 -10.48
C ILE A 358 3.18 -24.04 -11.72
N GLU A 359 3.76 -25.08 -12.32
CA GLU A 359 3.12 -25.82 -13.42
C GLU A 359 1.77 -26.43 -12.97
N HIS A 360 1.73 -27.02 -11.78
CA HIS A 360 0.49 -27.52 -11.17
C HIS A 360 -0.54 -26.40 -10.96
N ALA A 361 -0.12 -25.22 -10.49
CA ALA A 361 -1.00 -24.06 -10.32
C ALA A 361 -1.56 -23.52 -11.65
N LEU A 362 -0.76 -23.47 -12.71
CA LEU A 362 -1.18 -23.00 -14.03
C LEU A 362 -2.24 -23.91 -14.68
N SER A 363 -2.26 -25.20 -14.32
CA SER A 363 -3.27 -26.16 -14.81
C SER A 363 -4.73 -25.78 -14.47
N PHE A 364 -4.92 -24.98 -13.41
CA PHE A 364 -6.24 -24.53 -12.94
C PHE A 364 -6.74 -23.24 -13.62
N LEU A 365 -5.95 -22.63 -14.52
CA LEU A 365 -6.37 -21.44 -15.28
C LEU A 365 -7.31 -21.81 -16.44
N PRO A 366 -8.21 -20.91 -16.88
CA PRO A 366 -9.20 -21.25 -17.91
C PRO A 366 -8.56 -21.42 -19.29
N LEU A 367 -8.47 -22.67 -19.75
CA LEU A 367 -8.01 -23.05 -21.07
C LEU A 367 -9.17 -23.18 -22.06
N LYS A 368 -9.09 -22.47 -23.19
CA LYS A 368 -9.98 -22.66 -24.36
C LYS A 368 -9.42 -23.73 -25.29
N PRO A 369 -10.27 -24.54 -25.96
CA PRO A 369 -9.84 -25.36 -27.09
C PRO A 369 -9.39 -24.45 -28.24
N VAL A 370 -8.34 -24.86 -28.94
CA VAL A 370 -7.80 -24.18 -30.12
C VAL A 370 -7.36 -25.24 -31.13
N LEU A 371 -7.99 -25.25 -32.30
CA LEU A 371 -7.51 -26.05 -33.43
C LEU A 371 -6.23 -25.42 -33.97
N VAL A 372 -5.20 -26.24 -34.18
CA VAL A 372 -3.95 -25.84 -34.88
C VAL A 372 -3.64 -26.87 -35.96
N GLU A 373 -3.11 -26.41 -37.08
CA GLU A 373 -2.60 -27.28 -38.13
C GLU A 373 -1.16 -27.68 -37.80
N THR A 374 -0.84 -28.97 -37.87
CA THR A 374 0.55 -29.45 -37.69
C THR A 374 1.36 -29.26 -38.97
N PRO A 375 2.71 -29.31 -38.91
CA PRO A 375 3.56 -29.28 -40.11
C PRO A 375 3.34 -30.42 -41.12
N GLN A 376 2.43 -31.36 -40.83
CA GLN A 376 2.01 -32.45 -41.71
C GLN A 376 0.63 -32.22 -42.36
N GLY A 377 -0.01 -31.06 -42.13
CA GLY A 377 -1.34 -30.74 -42.64
C GLY A 377 -2.50 -31.36 -41.84
N THR A 378 -2.23 -31.91 -40.65
CA THR A 378 -3.25 -32.53 -39.79
C THR A 378 -3.77 -31.52 -38.77
N ILE A 379 -5.09 -31.49 -38.52
CA ILE A 379 -5.67 -30.66 -37.46
C ILE A 379 -5.47 -31.35 -36.10
N TYR A 380 -4.92 -30.61 -35.12
CA TYR A 380 -4.78 -31.02 -33.72
C TYR A 380 -5.64 -30.11 -32.82
N GLU A 381 -6.48 -30.70 -31.95
CA GLU A 381 -7.20 -29.95 -30.91
C GLU A 381 -6.28 -29.69 -29.71
N GLY A 382 -5.65 -28.52 -29.71
CA GLY A 382 -4.88 -28.02 -28.57
C GLY A 382 -5.72 -27.25 -27.55
N ARG A 383 -5.04 -26.76 -26.51
CA ARG A 383 -5.60 -25.89 -25.47
C ARG A 383 -4.73 -24.64 -25.31
N ARG A 384 -5.35 -23.48 -25.06
CA ARG A 384 -4.66 -22.18 -24.86
C ARG A 384 -5.32 -21.36 -23.77
N LEU A 385 -4.52 -20.65 -22.98
CA LEU A 385 -5.00 -19.75 -21.91
C LEU A 385 -5.95 -18.67 -22.46
N SER A 386 -7.11 -18.51 -21.81
CA SER A 386 -8.18 -17.62 -22.27
C SER A 386 -7.98 -16.14 -21.90
N GLY A 387 -7.10 -15.45 -22.60
CA GLY A 387 -7.21 -14.00 -22.90
C GLY A 387 -7.11 -12.99 -21.74
N LYS A 388 -6.95 -13.44 -20.49
CA LYS A 388 -6.59 -12.60 -19.34
C LYS A 388 -5.11 -12.81 -19.03
N ARG A 389 -4.42 -11.74 -18.66
CA ARG A 389 -3.00 -11.79 -18.27
C ARG A 389 -2.85 -12.48 -16.90
N ILE A 390 -1.65 -12.97 -16.62
CA ILE A 390 -1.25 -13.44 -15.29
C ILE A 390 -0.33 -12.38 -14.68
N THR A 391 -0.52 -12.08 -13.40
CA THR A 391 0.40 -11.28 -12.57
C THR A 391 0.83 -12.13 -11.38
N GLY A 392 2.15 -12.28 -11.18
CA GLY A 392 2.70 -12.83 -9.94
C GLY A 392 2.77 -11.76 -8.86
N VAL A 393 2.49 -12.11 -7.60
CA VAL A 393 2.57 -11.19 -6.46
C VAL A 393 3.28 -11.88 -5.30
N SER A 394 4.40 -11.32 -4.85
CA SER A 394 5.24 -11.92 -3.82
C SER A 394 4.97 -11.30 -2.44
N ILE A 395 4.74 -12.13 -1.43
CA ILE A 395 4.82 -11.72 -0.03
C ILE A 395 6.29 -11.72 0.39
N LEU A 396 6.84 -10.56 0.71
CA LEU A 396 8.24 -10.40 1.07
C LEU A 396 8.48 -10.78 2.55
N ARG A 397 9.59 -11.42 2.91
CA ARG A 397 10.74 -11.79 2.05
C ARG A 397 10.57 -13.13 1.33
N ALA A 398 9.85 -14.09 1.89
CA ALA A 398 9.95 -15.49 1.47
C ALA A 398 9.35 -15.79 0.08
N GLY A 399 8.27 -15.13 -0.33
CA GLY A 399 7.64 -15.31 -1.63
C GLY A 399 8.49 -14.84 -2.83
N GLU A 400 9.44 -13.92 -2.62
CA GLU A 400 10.35 -13.44 -3.68
C GLU A 400 11.22 -14.57 -4.25
N THR A 401 11.49 -15.61 -3.45
CA THR A 401 12.27 -16.78 -3.88
C THR A 401 11.60 -17.55 -5.04
N MET A 402 10.28 -17.48 -5.15
CA MET A 402 9.48 -18.14 -6.18
C MET A 402 9.44 -17.37 -7.51
N GLU A 403 9.79 -16.08 -7.54
CA GLU A 403 9.74 -15.25 -8.75
C GLU A 403 10.60 -15.82 -9.89
N GLN A 404 11.79 -16.34 -9.58
CA GLN A 404 12.67 -16.95 -10.58
C GLN A 404 12.06 -18.22 -11.20
N ALA A 405 11.36 -19.03 -10.41
CA ALA A 405 10.67 -20.22 -10.92
C ALA A 405 9.46 -19.83 -11.77
N LEU A 406 8.74 -18.78 -11.38
CA LEU A 406 7.57 -18.29 -12.12
C LEU A 406 7.96 -17.67 -13.47
N MET A 407 9.01 -16.86 -13.51
CA MET A 407 9.56 -16.30 -14.76
C MET A 407 10.17 -17.38 -15.69
N ALA A 408 10.63 -18.50 -15.13
CA ALA A 408 11.14 -19.65 -15.89
C ALA A 408 10.04 -20.55 -16.50
N VAL A 409 8.77 -20.23 -16.26
CA VAL A 409 7.60 -20.90 -16.86
C VAL A 409 6.76 -19.89 -17.64
N CYS A 410 6.39 -18.79 -16.99
CA CYS A 410 5.63 -17.69 -17.59
C CYS A 410 6.57 -16.60 -18.11
N LYS A 411 6.95 -16.70 -19.39
CA LYS A 411 7.64 -15.62 -20.10
C LYS A 411 6.78 -14.34 -20.09
N ASP A 412 7.43 -13.20 -19.90
CA ASP A 412 6.83 -11.85 -19.94
C ASP A 412 5.72 -11.57 -18.87
N ILE A 413 5.76 -12.30 -17.74
CA ILE A 413 4.83 -12.09 -16.61
C ILE A 413 5.09 -10.76 -15.86
N ARG A 414 4.00 -10.11 -15.41
CA ARG A 414 4.10 -8.94 -14.51
C ARG A 414 4.30 -9.39 -13.06
N LEU A 415 5.13 -8.67 -12.30
CA LEU A 415 5.36 -8.92 -10.88
C LEU A 415 4.91 -7.74 -10.01
N GLY A 416 4.21 -8.05 -8.91
CA GLY A 416 3.94 -7.17 -7.79
C GLY A 416 4.61 -7.65 -6.51
N LYS A 417 4.81 -6.76 -5.54
CA LYS A 417 5.45 -7.08 -4.24
C LYS A 417 4.69 -6.44 -3.09
N ILE A 418 4.53 -7.20 -2.01
CA ILE A 418 3.81 -6.85 -0.79
C ILE A 418 4.73 -7.18 0.40
N LEU A 419 5.12 -6.19 1.21
CA LEU A 419 5.87 -6.44 2.46
C LEU A 419 4.91 -6.34 3.64
N ILE A 420 4.65 -7.49 4.26
CA ILE A 420 3.89 -7.59 5.51
C ILE A 420 4.88 -7.99 6.59
N GLN A 421 4.81 -7.34 7.74
CA GLN A 421 5.57 -7.74 8.93
C GLN A 421 4.62 -7.83 10.12
N THR A 422 4.94 -8.68 11.09
CA THR A 422 4.20 -8.76 12.34
C THR A 422 4.75 -7.69 13.29
N ASN A 423 3.89 -6.79 13.77
CA ASN A 423 4.22 -5.86 14.83
C ASN A 423 4.48 -6.64 16.13
N HIS A 424 5.59 -6.37 16.82
CA HIS A 424 6.01 -7.11 18.01
C HIS A 424 5.18 -6.78 19.26
N ASP A 425 4.64 -5.57 19.37
CA ASP A 425 3.87 -5.12 20.54
C ASP A 425 2.43 -5.64 20.51
N THR A 426 1.82 -5.69 19.32
CA THR A 426 0.41 -6.06 19.11
C THR A 426 0.22 -7.46 18.51
N GLY A 427 1.30 -8.05 17.99
CA GLY A 427 1.25 -9.26 17.17
C GLY A 427 0.52 -9.07 15.83
N GLU A 428 0.07 -7.87 15.44
CA GLU A 428 -0.75 -7.61 14.25
C GLU A 428 0.07 -7.63 12.94
N PRO A 429 -0.48 -8.10 11.81
CA PRO A 429 0.18 -7.98 10.51
C PRO A 429 0.00 -6.55 9.94
N GLU A 430 1.10 -5.86 9.67
CA GLU A 430 1.14 -4.50 9.14
C GLU A 430 1.75 -4.47 7.72
N LEU A 431 1.26 -3.56 6.86
CA LEU A 431 1.74 -3.42 5.48
C LEU A 431 2.77 -2.28 5.39
N HIS A 432 4.04 -2.63 5.26
CA HIS A 432 5.13 -1.65 5.18
C HIS A 432 5.48 -1.24 3.75
N TYR A 433 5.17 -2.06 2.75
CA TYR A 433 5.43 -1.73 1.34
C TYR A 433 4.42 -2.40 0.40
N LEU A 434 4.02 -1.67 -0.65
CA LEU A 434 3.12 -2.17 -1.69
C LEU A 434 3.52 -1.64 -3.06
N ARG A 435 3.68 -2.54 -4.03
CA ARG A 435 3.85 -2.21 -5.45
C ARG A 435 3.15 -3.25 -6.32
N LEU A 436 2.01 -2.90 -6.90
CA LEU A 436 1.23 -3.74 -7.81
C LEU A 436 1.17 -3.11 -9.22
N PRO A 437 0.99 -3.89 -10.29
CA PRO A 437 0.59 -3.36 -11.61
C PRO A 437 -0.71 -2.56 -11.54
N LYS A 438 -0.82 -1.49 -12.32
CA LYS A 438 -1.98 -0.56 -12.28
C LYS A 438 -3.31 -1.20 -12.64
N ASP A 439 -3.28 -2.24 -13.46
CA ASP A 439 -4.44 -2.92 -14.05
C ASP A 439 -4.46 -4.39 -13.61
N ILE A 440 -4.26 -4.63 -12.31
CA ILE A 440 -4.25 -5.97 -11.69
C ILE A 440 -5.66 -6.56 -11.52
N SER A 441 -6.69 -5.73 -11.42
CA SER A 441 -8.10 -6.16 -11.21
C SER A 441 -8.64 -7.09 -12.32
N GLU A 442 -8.14 -6.95 -13.55
CA GLU A 442 -8.52 -7.75 -14.71
C GLU A 442 -7.85 -9.13 -14.73
N ASP A 443 -6.64 -9.24 -14.18
CA ASP A 443 -5.72 -10.37 -14.31
C ASP A 443 -6.08 -11.56 -13.41
N TYR A 444 -5.47 -12.72 -13.69
CA TYR A 444 -5.30 -13.79 -12.71
C TYR A 444 -4.06 -13.51 -11.84
N VAL A 445 -4.19 -13.63 -10.53
CA VAL A 445 -3.12 -13.30 -9.57
C VAL A 445 -2.59 -14.55 -8.90
N ILE A 446 -1.31 -14.82 -9.13
CA ILE A 446 -0.54 -15.87 -8.46
C ILE A 446 0.15 -15.23 -7.25
N LEU A 447 -0.46 -15.34 -6.07
CA LEU A 447 0.06 -14.86 -4.80
C LEU A 447 1.01 -15.91 -4.22
N MET A 448 2.27 -15.54 -3.98
CA MET A 448 3.35 -16.45 -3.60
C MET A 448 3.88 -16.16 -2.21
N ASP A 449 3.97 -17.20 -1.38
CA ASP A 449 4.67 -17.20 -0.09
C ASP A 449 5.24 -18.60 0.18
N SER A 450 6.50 -18.72 0.59
CA SER A 450 7.14 -20.04 0.68
C SER A 450 6.60 -20.92 1.80
N THR A 451 6.07 -20.31 2.87
CA THR A 451 5.52 -21.02 4.05
C THR A 451 4.33 -20.30 4.67
N VAL A 452 3.19 -20.97 4.80
CA VAL A 452 1.97 -20.38 5.43
C VAL A 452 1.66 -21.09 6.75
N SER A 453 2.07 -20.51 7.89
CA SER A 453 1.83 -21.10 9.22
C SER A 453 0.45 -20.72 9.80
N THR A 454 0.28 -19.50 10.30
CA THR A 454 -1.02 -19.00 10.84
C THR A 454 -1.98 -18.50 9.76
N GLY A 455 -1.48 -18.27 8.55
CA GLY A 455 -2.22 -17.62 7.47
C GLY A 455 -2.27 -16.09 7.56
N ALA A 456 -1.77 -15.45 8.62
CA ALA A 456 -1.95 -14.00 8.86
C ALA A 456 -1.43 -13.10 7.72
N ALA A 457 -0.22 -13.35 7.21
CA ALA A 457 0.33 -12.60 6.08
C ALA A 457 -0.43 -12.89 4.77
N ALA A 458 -0.75 -14.15 4.50
CA ALA A 458 -1.53 -14.55 3.32
C ALA A 458 -2.94 -13.92 3.31
N LEU A 459 -3.64 -13.93 4.46
CA LEU A 459 -4.94 -13.27 4.64
C LEU A 459 -4.88 -11.77 4.30
N MET A 460 -3.88 -11.08 4.83
CA MET A 460 -3.70 -9.65 4.59
C MET A 460 -3.33 -9.35 3.14
N ALA A 461 -2.46 -10.16 2.52
CA ALA A 461 -2.09 -10.00 1.12
C ALA A 461 -3.27 -10.27 0.16
N VAL A 462 -4.07 -11.31 0.41
CA VAL A 462 -5.34 -11.55 -0.32
C VAL A 462 -6.25 -10.33 -0.18
N ARG A 463 -6.41 -9.77 1.02
CA ARG A 463 -7.25 -8.57 1.19
C ARG A 463 -6.70 -7.37 0.43
N VAL A 464 -5.39 -7.12 0.45
CA VAL A 464 -4.77 -6.05 -0.36
C VAL A 464 -5.11 -6.20 -1.85
N LEU A 465 -5.16 -7.42 -2.39
CA LEU A 465 -5.60 -7.66 -3.77
C LEU A 465 -7.09 -7.32 -3.97
N LEU A 466 -7.98 -7.74 -3.07
CA LEU A 466 -9.41 -7.39 -3.12
C LEU A 466 -9.66 -5.87 -3.00
N ASP A 467 -8.84 -5.14 -2.24
CA ASP A 467 -8.89 -3.68 -2.12
C ASP A 467 -8.39 -2.95 -3.39
N HIS A 468 -7.65 -3.65 -4.26
CA HIS A 468 -7.31 -3.23 -5.63
C HIS A 468 -8.29 -3.76 -6.69
N ASP A 469 -9.51 -4.10 -6.28
CA ASP A 469 -10.61 -4.61 -7.11
C ASP A 469 -10.27 -5.91 -7.90
N VAL A 470 -9.29 -6.69 -7.44
CA VAL A 470 -9.09 -8.08 -7.91
C VAL A 470 -10.27 -8.94 -7.48
N GLN A 471 -10.73 -9.82 -8.37
CA GLN A 471 -11.84 -10.73 -8.10
C GLN A 471 -11.32 -11.97 -7.33
N GLU A 472 -12.04 -12.35 -6.27
CA GLU A 472 -11.64 -13.39 -5.32
C GLU A 472 -11.35 -14.75 -5.98
N ASP A 473 -12.18 -15.13 -6.96
CA ASP A 473 -12.07 -16.35 -7.77
C ASP A 473 -10.88 -16.35 -8.77
N LYS A 474 -10.17 -15.23 -8.88
CA LYS A 474 -8.94 -15.10 -9.68
C LYS A 474 -7.65 -15.15 -8.87
N ILE A 475 -7.73 -15.30 -7.55
CA ILE A 475 -6.57 -15.30 -6.66
C ILE A 475 -6.16 -16.75 -6.37
N PHE A 476 -4.89 -17.05 -6.64
CA PHE A 476 -4.26 -18.35 -6.47
C PHE A 476 -3.15 -18.19 -5.43
N LEU A 477 -3.33 -18.71 -4.22
CA LEU A 477 -2.31 -18.69 -3.16
C LEU A 477 -1.43 -19.93 -3.29
N LEU A 478 -0.15 -19.75 -3.61
CA LEU A 478 0.86 -20.81 -3.77
C LEU A 478 1.81 -20.82 -2.58
N SER A 479 2.13 -22.01 -2.06
CA SER A 479 3.19 -22.20 -1.06
C SER A 479 3.87 -23.57 -1.16
N LEU A 480 5.12 -23.69 -0.70
CA LEU A 480 5.79 -24.99 -0.60
C LEU A 480 5.33 -25.78 0.62
N LEU A 481 4.89 -25.09 1.68
CA LEU A 481 4.42 -25.74 2.90
C LEU A 481 3.38 -24.87 3.61
N MET A 482 2.23 -25.46 3.91
CA MET A 482 1.20 -24.82 4.72
C MET A 482 0.95 -25.63 5.99
N ALA A 483 0.57 -25.00 7.10
CA ALA A 483 -0.01 -25.71 8.22
C ALA A 483 -1.54 -25.85 8.06
N GLU A 484 -2.15 -26.90 8.61
CA GLU A 484 -3.61 -27.10 8.59
C GLU A 484 -4.35 -25.82 9.06
N MET A 485 -3.91 -25.21 10.18
CA MET A 485 -4.44 -23.93 10.68
C MET A 485 -4.37 -22.79 9.66
N GLY A 486 -3.25 -22.62 8.95
CA GLY A 486 -3.09 -21.57 7.95
C GLY A 486 -3.98 -21.76 6.72
N VAL A 487 -4.15 -23.02 6.29
CA VAL A 487 -5.10 -23.38 5.21
C VAL A 487 -6.52 -23.05 5.63
N HIS A 488 -6.96 -23.50 6.82
CA HIS A 488 -8.31 -23.23 7.32
C HIS A 488 -8.59 -21.73 7.45
N SER A 489 -7.66 -20.96 8.04
CA SER A 489 -7.77 -19.51 8.18
C SER A 489 -8.01 -18.81 6.83
N VAL A 490 -7.21 -19.11 5.80
CA VAL A 490 -7.36 -18.47 4.47
C VAL A 490 -8.61 -18.97 3.74
N ALA A 491 -8.85 -20.28 3.74
CA ALA A 491 -9.98 -20.88 3.02
C ALA A 491 -11.34 -20.46 3.59
N TYR A 492 -11.42 -20.24 4.91
CA TYR A 492 -12.62 -19.70 5.52
C TYR A 492 -12.82 -18.24 5.10
N ALA A 493 -11.81 -17.38 5.33
CA ALA A 493 -11.95 -15.95 5.09
C ALA A 493 -12.25 -15.60 3.62
N PHE A 494 -11.74 -16.41 2.68
CA PHE A 494 -11.86 -16.18 1.24
C PHE A 494 -12.23 -17.49 0.49
N PRO A 495 -13.48 -17.94 0.57
CA PRO A 495 -13.91 -19.26 0.07
C PRO A 495 -13.89 -19.42 -1.46
N LYS A 496 -13.50 -18.40 -2.23
CA LYS A 496 -13.24 -18.53 -3.69
C LYS A 496 -11.75 -18.50 -4.06
N VAL A 497 -10.85 -18.14 -3.13
CA VAL A 497 -9.40 -18.21 -3.36
C VAL A 497 -9.00 -19.67 -3.55
N ARG A 498 -8.25 -19.98 -4.62
CA ARG A 498 -7.68 -21.31 -4.80
C ARG A 498 -6.37 -21.39 -4.03
N ILE A 499 -6.27 -22.32 -3.09
CA ILE A 499 -5.08 -22.55 -2.28
C ILE A 499 -4.33 -23.73 -2.86
N ILE A 500 -3.03 -23.60 -3.12
CA ILE A 500 -2.21 -24.61 -3.81
C ILE A 500 -0.89 -24.80 -3.05
N THR A 501 -0.58 -26.05 -2.70
CA THR A 501 0.66 -26.37 -1.96
C THR A 501 1.24 -27.73 -2.34
N THR A 502 2.52 -27.96 -2.09
CA THR A 502 3.15 -29.28 -2.27
C THR A 502 3.08 -30.15 -1.01
N ALA A 503 2.84 -29.56 0.16
CA ALA A 503 2.61 -30.29 1.42
C ALA A 503 1.74 -29.50 2.41
N VAL A 504 1.07 -30.23 3.31
CA VAL A 504 0.37 -29.69 4.49
C VAL A 504 0.87 -30.42 5.74
N ASP A 505 1.27 -29.65 6.75
CA ASP A 505 1.72 -30.14 8.07
C ASP A 505 0.66 -29.86 9.16
N LYS A 506 0.57 -30.74 10.15
CA LYS A 506 -0.54 -30.74 11.12
C LYS A 506 -0.43 -29.71 12.24
N LYS A 507 0.79 -29.29 12.59
CA LYS A 507 1.04 -28.52 13.81
C LYS A 507 1.82 -27.25 13.53
N VAL A 508 1.65 -26.32 14.45
CA VAL A 508 2.41 -25.08 14.60
C VAL A 508 2.81 -25.00 16.07
N ASN A 509 4.01 -24.53 16.39
CA ASN A 509 4.44 -24.30 17.77
C ASN A 509 4.05 -22.90 18.28
N ASP A 510 4.40 -22.61 19.53
CA ASP A 510 4.07 -21.35 20.21
C ASP A 510 4.78 -20.12 19.60
N GLU A 511 5.86 -20.33 18.84
CA GLU A 511 6.58 -19.32 18.05
C GLU A 511 5.96 -19.08 16.65
N PHE A 512 4.88 -19.78 16.32
CA PHE A 512 4.23 -19.81 15.00
C PHE A 512 5.03 -20.49 13.87
N HIS A 513 6.03 -21.32 14.19
CA HIS A 513 6.74 -22.20 13.26
C HIS A 513 5.97 -23.50 12.99
N ILE A 514 5.97 -23.95 11.74
CA ILE A 514 5.30 -25.19 11.30
C ILE A 514 6.05 -26.42 11.83
N ILE A 515 5.35 -27.48 12.25
CA ILE A 515 5.94 -28.77 12.68
C ILE A 515 5.33 -29.92 11.85
N PRO A 516 6.15 -30.80 11.22
CA PRO A 516 7.63 -30.83 11.27
C PRO A 516 8.36 -29.70 10.54
N GLY A 517 7.71 -28.96 9.65
CA GLY A 517 8.26 -27.71 9.10
C GLY A 517 9.46 -27.85 8.16
N ILE A 518 10.09 -26.71 7.86
CA ILE A 518 11.35 -26.57 7.09
C ILE A 518 12.31 -25.54 7.74
N GLY A 519 12.03 -25.13 8.98
CA GLY A 519 12.61 -23.93 9.61
C GLY A 519 12.11 -22.64 8.95
N ASN A 520 12.81 -21.53 9.19
CA ASN A 520 12.57 -20.27 8.48
C ASN A 520 13.10 -20.39 7.04
N PHE A 521 12.18 -20.51 6.08
CA PHE A 521 12.55 -20.69 4.67
C PHE A 521 13.34 -19.49 4.10
N GLY A 522 12.96 -18.28 4.49
CA GLY A 522 13.58 -17.06 3.98
C GLY A 522 15.05 -16.99 4.37
N ASP A 523 15.35 -17.19 5.65
CA ASP A 523 16.71 -17.04 6.16
C ASP A 523 17.65 -18.17 5.69
N ARG A 524 17.16 -19.42 5.60
CA ARG A 524 17.91 -20.54 4.98
C ARG A 524 18.19 -20.33 3.48
N TYR A 525 17.27 -19.70 2.73
CA TYR A 525 17.45 -19.44 1.30
C TYR A 525 18.39 -18.24 1.05
N PHE A 526 18.22 -17.16 1.82
CA PHE A 526 19.01 -15.94 1.69
C PHE A 526 20.35 -15.99 2.44
N GLY A 527 20.56 -16.98 3.31
CA GLY A 527 21.75 -17.10 4.16
C GLY A 527 21.81 -15.97 5.18
N THR A 528 20.68 -15.70 5.82
CA THR A 528 20.51 -14.66 6.85
C THR A 528 20.08 -15.23 8.19
N ASP A 529 20.26 -16.53 8.41
CA ASP A 529 20.23 -17.16 9.72
C ASP A 529 21.34 -16.53 10.60
N ALA A 530 20.99 -16.09 11.81
CA ALA A 530 21.98 -15.59 12.76
C ALA A 530 22.82 -16.75 13.33
N PRO A 531 24.12 -16.57 13.61
CA PRO A 531 24.88 -17.57 14.37
C PRO A 531 24.25 -17.78 15.75
N SER A 532 24.27 -19.03 16.22
CA SER A 532 23.80 -19.43 17.57
C SER A 532 24.40 -18.59 18.69
N ASP A 533 25.67 -18.22 18.50
CA ASP A 533 26.60 -17.68 19.49
C ASP A 533 26.21 -16.26 19.98
N TRP A 534 25.18 -15.64 19.39
CA TRP A 534 24.63 -14.34 19.80
C TRP A 534 23.58 -14.44 20.92
N TYR A 535 23.16 -15.65 21.33
CA TYR A 535 22.17 -15.84 22.39
C TYR A 535 22.73 -16.27 23.75
N GLU A 536 24.01 -16.67 23.83
CA GLU A 536 24.65 -17.12 25.09
C GLU A 536 25.36 -15.99 25.87
N SER A 537 25.20 -14.72 25.48
CA SER A 537 26.01 -13.61 26.04
C SER A 537 25.26 -12.50 26.82
N ASP A 538 23.93 -12.62 27.03
CA ASP A 538 23.14 -11.67 27.84
C ASP A 538 22.81 -12.16 29.28
N GLU A 539 23.00 -13.43 29.62
CA GLU A 539 22.92 -13.90 31.04
C GLU A 539 24.20 -13.54 31.82
N GLY A 540 24.48 -12.23 31.99
CA GLY A 540 25.80 -11.84 32.53
C GLY A 540 26.07 -10.40 33.00
N MET A 541 25.09 -9.49 33.10
CA MET A 541 25.33 -8.16 33.71
C MET A 541 24.15 -7.65 34.58
N ASP A 542 24.19 -7.97 35.87
CA ASP A 542 23.52 -7.19 36.92
C ASP A 542 24.32 -5.90 37.22
N TYR A 543 23.71 -4.72 37.04
CA TYR A 543 24.15 -3.43 37.63
C TYR A 543 23.00 -2.42 37.74
#